data_AF-A0A556RP24-F1
#
_entry.id   AF-A0A556RP24-F1
#
_cell.length_a   1.000
_cell.length_b   1.000
_cell.length_c   1.000
_cell.angle_alpha   90.00
_cell.angle_beta   90.00
_cell.angle_gamma   90.00
#
_symmetry.space_group_name_H-M   'P 1'
#
loop_
_entity.id
_entity.type
_entity.pdbx_description
1 polymer ?
#
loop_
_entity_poly.entity_id
_entity_poly.type
_entity_poly.pdbx_seq_one_letter_code
_entity_poly.pdbx_strand_id
1 'polypeptide(L)'
;MNIHKLKQRLFFLFLIGLILYWPIKFAKYHLFDLSYQEVLEFSWRTDGCRFSDTTEYPTKCPCPSFINPDDSITITDDGDLYFENKLFGKLILKEKPSFFPDHSEILSGGFMEIIRSDSGVICYYDSI
;
A
#
# COMPACT_ATOMS: atom_id res chain seq x y z
N MET A 1 -43.99 10.19 13.90
CA MET A 1 -42.56 10.19 14.29
C MET A 1 -42.06 11.64 14.28
N ASN A 2 -41.58 12.17 15.41
CA ASN A 2 -41.24 13.59 15.52
C ASN A 2 -39.91 13.89 14.80
N ILE A 3 -39.94 14.76 13.77
CA ILE A 3 -38.79 15.09 12.90
C ILE A 3 -37.57 15.54 13.73
N HIS A 4 -37.81 16.24 14.85
CA HIS A 4 -36.75 16.68 15.73
C HIS A 4 -35.98 15.53 16.40
N LYS A 5 -36.69 14.46 16.83
CA LYS A 5 -36.06 13.26 17.41
C LYS A 5 -35.30 12.45 16.35
N LEU A 6 -35.78 12.46 15.11
CA LEU A 6 -35.10 11.79 13.99
C LEU A 6 -33.77 12.47 13.67
N LYS A 7 -33.75 13.80 13.54
CA LYS A 7 -32.53 14.59 13.32
C LYS A 7 -31.49 14.36 14.41
N GLN A 8 -31.92 14.35 15.67
CA GLN A 8 -31.02 14.13 16.80
C GLN A 8 -30.39 12.72 16.78
N ARG A 9 -31.18 11.68 16.46
CA ARG A 9 -30.65 10.30 16.30
C ARG A 9 -29.64 10.18 15.16
N LEU A 10 -29.93 10.77 14.01
CA LEU A 10 -29.00 10.81 12.87
C LEU A 10 -27.69 11.51 13.22
N PHE A 11 -27.76 12.62 13.93
CA PHE A 11 -26.57 13.34 14.41
C PHE A 11 -25.73 12.51 15.38
N PHE A 12 -26.38 11.82 16.33
CA PHE A 12 -25.66 10.92 17.24
C PHE A 12 -25.02 9.73 16.51
N LEU A 13 -25.72 9.13 15.54
CA LEU A 13 -25.15 8.06 14.73
C LEU A 13 -23.93 8.54 13.92
N PHE A 14 -24.01 9.73 13.35
CA PHE A 14 -22.88 10.36 12.65
C PHE A 14 -21.70 10.58 13.60
N LEU A 15 -21.93 11.14 14.79
CA LEU A 15 -20.90 11.33 15.82
C LEU A 15 -20.25 10.02 16.25
N ILE A 16 -21.05 8.98 16.50
CA ILE A 16 -20.57 7.66 16.86
C ILE A 16 -19.71 7.10 15.73
N GLY A 17 -20.15 7.21 14.48
CA GLY A 17 -19.37 6.78 13.31
C GLY A 17 -18.03 7.51 13.21
N LEU A 18 -18.02 8.82 13.47
CA LEU A 18 -16.81 9.65 13.40
C LEU A 18 -15.81 9.30 14.51
N ILE A 19 -16.30 9.04 15.74
CA ILE A 19 -15.48 8.62 16.87
C ILE A 19 -14.92 7.21 16.68
N LEU A 20 -15.73 6.28 16.14
CA LEU A 20 -15.32 4.89 15.95
C LEU A 20 -14.44 4.68 14.72
N TYR A 21 -14.45 5.60 13.76
CA TYR A 21 -13.69 5.47 12.51
C TYR A 21 -12.19 5.25 12.75
N TRP A 22 -11.55 6.08 13.57
CA TRP A 22 -10.11 6.01 13.86
C TRP A 22 -9.72 4.70 14.58
N PRO A 23 -10.38 4.30 15.68
CA PRO A 23 -10.14 3.01 16.32
C PRO A 23 -10.32 1.82 15.37
N ILE A 24 -11.35 1.84 14.51
CA ILE A 24 -11.59 0.78 13.53
C ILE A 24 -10.48 0.74 12.49
N LYS A 25 -10.04 1.90 11.96
CA LYS A 25 -8.93 1.96 11.00
C LYS A 25 -7.63 1.43 11.61
N PHE A 26 -7.32 1.83 12.85
CA PHE A 26 -6.15 1.36 13.59
C PHE A 26 -6.21 -0.16 13.83
N ALA A 27 -7.34 -0.66 14.31
CA ALA A 27 -7.53 -2.09 14.54
C ALA A 27 -7.42 -2.88 13.24
N LYS A 28 -8.01 -2.39 12.13
CA LYS A 28 -7.91 -3.01 10.82
C LYS A 28 -6.46 -3.13 10.35
N TYR A 29 -5.73 -2.03 10.44
CA TYR A 29 -4.33 -1.95 10.02
C TYR A 29 -3.40 -2.92 10.81
N HIS A 30 -3.63 -3.08 12.12
CA HIS A 30 -2.77 -3.92 12.97
C HIS A 30 -3.22 -5.38 13.12
N LEU A 31 -4.51 -5.69 13.01
CA LEU A 31 -5.04 -7.03 13.28
C LEU A 31 -5.26 -7.88 12.03
N PHE A 32 -5.36 -7.27 10.85
CA PHE A 32 -5.50 -8.01 9.60
C PHE A 32 -4.15 -8.09 8.88
N ASP A 33 -3.79 -9.32 8.49
CA ASP A 33 -2.76 -9.51 7.47
C ASP A 33 -3.23 -8.81 6.19
N LEU A 34 -2.33 -8.00 5.64
CA LEU A 34 -2.66 -6.92 4.70
C LEU A 34 -3.53 -7.40 3.55
N SER A 35 -4.61 -6.66 3.28
CA SER A 35 -5.04 -6.56 1.89
C SER A 35 -4.01 -5.72 1.17
N TYR A 36 -3.46 -6.21 0.06
CA TYR A 36 -2.59 -5.44 -0.84
C TYR A 36 -3.20 -4.10 -1.28
N GLN A 37 -4.52 -3.89 -1.08
CA GLN A 37 -5.20 -2.61 -1.26
C GLN A 37 -4.64 -1.49 -0.36
N GLU A 38 -4.18 -1.77 0.86
CA GLU A 38 -3.61 -0.73 1.74
C GLU A 38 -2.21 -0.30 1.28
N VAL A 39 -1.49 -1.15 0.54
CA VAL A 39 -0.20 -0.82 -0.07
C VAL A 39 -0.36 0.30 -1.10
N LEU A 40 -1.51 0.38 -1.76
CA LEU A 40 -1.81 1.41 -2.76
C LEU A 40 -2.17 2.77 -2.13
N GLU A 41 -2.36 2.87 -0.80
CA GLU A 41 -2.58 4.17 -0.14
C GLU A 41 -1.28 5.00 -0.04
N PHE A 42 -0.11 4.37 -0.28
CA PHE A 42 1.21 4.99 -0.11
C PHE A 42 1.92 5.18 -1.45
N SER A 43 2.81 6.17 -1.50
CA SER A 43 3.75 6.29 -2.60
C SER A 43 4.97 5.44 -2.30
N TRP A 44 5.57 4.86 -3.33
CA TRP A 44 6.74 3.99 -3.20
C TRP A 44 7.85 4.46 -4.11
N ARG A 45 9.07 4.53 -3.58
CA ARG A 45 10.27 4.89 -4.33
C ARG A 45 11.17 3.68 -4.45
N THR A 46 11.71 3.47 -5.64
CA THR A 46 12.73 2.42 -5.84
C THR A 46 13.98 2.72 -5.01
N ASP A 47 14.40 1.74 -4.23
CA ASP A 47 15.68 1.74 -3.52
C ASP A 47 16.77 1.02 -4.34
N GLY A 48 16.41 -0.03 -5.07
CA GLY A 48 17.33 -0.73 -5.96
C GLY A 48 16.70 -1.95 -6.65
N CYS A 49 17.54 -2.77 -7.28
CA CYS A 49 17.09 -4.06 -7.82
C CYS A 49 18.24 -5.06 -7.98
N ARG A 50 17.88 -6.35 -8.06
CA ARG A 50 18.79 -7.47 -8.35
C ARG A 50 18.13 -8.50 -9.24
N PHE A 51 18.90 -9.37 -9.89
CA PHE A 51 18.31 -10.55 -10.52
C PHE A 51 17.89 -11.58 -9.45
N SER A 52 16.75 -12.26 -9.67
CA SER A 52 16.23 -13.30 -8.75
C SER A 52 17.27 -14.36 -8.40
N ASP A 53 18.07 -14.77 -9.39
CA ASP A 53 18.86 -16.01 -9.33
C ASP A 53 20.35 -15.75 -9.11
N THR A 54 20.77 -14.49 -8.95
CA THR A 54 22.19 -14.13 -8.79
C THR A 54 22.37 -13.01 -7.77
N THR A 55 23.58 -12.88 -7.24
CA THR A 55 24.01 -11.68 -6.50
C THR A 55 24.40 -10.53 -7.43
N GLU A 56 24.11 -10.65 -8.73
CA GLU A 56 24.48 -9.64 -9.72
C GLU A 56 23.43 -8.53 -9.77
N TYR A 57 23.92 -7.31 -9.85
CA TYR A 57 23.10 -6.11 -9.97
C TYR A 57 23.02 -5.73 -11.45
N PRO A 58 21.82 -5.51 -12.01
CA PRO A 58 21.71 -5.01 -13.38
C PRO A 58 22.37 -3.64 -13.50
N THR A 59 23.12 -3.40 -14.58
CA THR A 59 23.81 -2.12 -14.82
C THR A 59 22.83 -0.94 -14.87
N LYS A 60 21.58 -1.20 -15.27
CA LYS A 60 20.46 -0.26 -15.19
C LYS A 60 19.26 -0.97 -14.62
N CYS A 61 18.68 -0.38 -13.58
CA CYS A 61 17.48 -0.94 -12.96
C CYS A 61 16.25 -0.74 -13.88
N PRO A 62 15.58 -1.80 -14.34
CA PRO A 62 14.40 -1.69 -15.20
C PRO A 62 13.12 -1.37 -14.41
N CYS A 63 13.22 -1.13 -13.11
CA CYS A 63 12.10 -0.87 -12.23
C CYS A 63 11.63 0.59 -12.34
N PRO A 64 10.31 0.85 -12.35
CA PRO A 64 9.76 2.20 -12.27
C PRO A 64 10.26 2.90 -11.00
N SER A 65 10.84 4.09 -11.13
CA SER A 65 11.44 4.82 -10.00
C SER A 65 10.45 5.18 -8.90
N PHE A 66 9.17 5.38 -9.27
CA PHE A 66 8.08 5.68 -8.36
C PHE A 66 6.85 4.88 -8.74
N ILE A 67 6.07 4.54 -7.72
CA ILE A 67 4.73 3.96 -7.83
C ILE A 67 3.84 4.81 -6.93
N ASN A 68 2.84 5.46 -7.52
CA ASN A 68 1.95 6.37 -6.79
C ASN A 68 0.56 5.75 -6.62
N PRO A 69 -0.21 6.19 -5.61
CA PRO A 69 -1.60 5.77 -5.41
C PRO A 69 -2.51 5.99 -6.63
N ASP A 70 -2.24 7.05 -7.40
CA ASP A 70 -3.05 7.43 -8.56
C ASP A 70 -2.72 6.64 -9.84
N ASP A 71 -1.68 5.80 -9.81
CA ASP A 71 -1.32 4.97 -10.96
C ASP A 71 -2.41 3.91 -11.22
N SER A 72 -2.63 3.55 -12.49
CA SER A 72 -3.61 2.52 -12.86
C SER A 72 -3.10 1.12 -12.51
N ILE A 73 -3.18 0.81 -11.22
CA ILE A 73 -2.62 -0.39 -10.60
C ILE A 73 -3.74 -1.26 -10.05
N THR A 74 -3.61 -2.56 -10.23
CA THR A 74 -4.46 -3.55 -9.58
C THR A 74 -3.59 -4.62 -8.96
N ILE A 75 -3.88 -4.99 -7.71
CA ILE A 75 -3.20 -6.09 -7.02
C ILE A 75 -4.26 -7.11 -6.61
N THR A 76 -4.01 -8.37 -6.95
CA THR A 76 -4.84 -9.50 -6.51
C THR A 76 -4.53 -9.88 -5.07
N ASP A 77 -5.41 -10.66 -4.44
CA ASP A 77 -5.18 -11.15 -3.08
C ASP A 77 -3.92 -12.04 -2.96
N ASP A 78 -3.48 -12.65 -4.08
CA ASP A 78 -2.25 -13.46 -4.15
C ASP A 78 -0.97 -12.63 -4.37
N GLY A 79 -1.11 -11.31 -4.49
CA GLY A 79 -0.02 -10.35 -4.70
C GLY A 79 0.37 -10.12 -6.17
N ASP A 80 -0.40 -10.64 -7.12
CA ASP A 80 -0.13 -10.36 -8.55
C ASP A 80 -0.47 -8.91 -8.87
N LEU A 81 0.54 -8.16 -9.31
CA LEU A 81 0.51 -6.73 -9.60
C LEU A 81 0.33 -6.50 -11.11
N TYR A 82 -0.66 -5.70 -11.46
CA TYR A 82 -1.00 -5.33 -12.83
C TYR A 82 -0.88 -3.82 -13.02
N PHE A 83 -0.23 -3.39 -14.10
CA PHE A 83 -0.26 -2.01 -14.60
C PHE A 83 -1.06 -1.97 -15.89
N GLU A 84 -2.06 -1.08 -15.99
CA GLU A 84 -2.93 -0.96 -17.19
C GLU A 84 -3.47 -2.32 -17.67
N ASN A 85 -3.91 -3.18 -16.74
CA ASN A 85 -4.38 -4.55 -16.98
C ASN A 85 -3.33 -5.55 -17.52
N LYS A 86 -2.03 -5.22 -17.49
CA LYS A 86 -0.95 -6.15 -17.84
C LYS A 86 -0.23 -6.62 -16.58
N LEU A 87 -0.04 -7.94 -16.46
CA LEU A 87 0.72 -8.51 -15.36
C LEU A 87 2.15 -7.96 -15.39
N PHE A 88 2.52 -7.26 -14.34
CA PHE A 88 3.85 -6.69 -14.18
C PHE A 88 4.74 -7.63 -13.38
N GLY A 89 4.22 -8.18 -12.28
CA GLY A 89 5.00 -9.05 -11.42
C GLY A 89 4.23 -9.48 -10.17
N LYS A 90 4.95 -10.11 -9.25
CA LYS A 90 4.44 -10.50 -7.95
C LYS A 90 4.97 -9.54 -6.89
N LEU A 91 4.08 -8.86 -6.20
CA LEU A 91 4.38 -7.97 -5.08
C LEU A 91 4.44 -8.77 -3.79
N ILE A 92 5.46 -8.50 -2.98
CA ILE A 92 5.66 -9.09 -1.66
C ILE A 92 5.92 -7.93 -0.70
N LEU A 93 4.96 -7.64 0.17
CA LEU A 93 5.15 -6.65 1.23
C LEU A 93 5.97 -7.27 2.37
N LYS A 94 7.12 -6.67 2.70
CA LYS A 94 7.99 -7.13 3.78
C LYS A 94 7.71 -6.39 5.07
N GLU A 95 7.57 -5.07 4.98
CA GLU A 95 7.33 -4.18 6.12
C GLU A 95 6.21 -3.19 5.78
N LYS A 96 5.28 -3.00 6.71
CA LYS A 96 4.16 -2.07 6.52
C LYS A 96 4.63 -0.62 6.74
N PRO A 97 4.22 0.34 5.91
CA PRO A 97 4.42 1.76 6.19
C PRO A 97 3.77 2.13 7.52
N SER A 98 4.46 2.85 8.40
CA SER A 98 3.96 3.23 9.72
C SER A 98 2.57 3.88 9.65
N PHE A 99 1.66 3.43 10.52
CA PHE A 99 0.32 4.02 10.65
C PHE A 99 0.37 5.49 11.09
N PHE A 100 1.37 5.84 11.89
CA PHE A 100 1.68 7.21 12.28
C PHE A 100 3.03 7.57 11.65
N PRO A 101 3.05 8.00 10.37
CA PRO A 101 4.29 8.39 9.73
C PRO A 101 4.87 9.62 10.44
N ASP A 102 6.18 9.62 10.67
CA ASP A 102 6.86 10.80 11.16
C ASP A 102 6.93 11.82 10.00
N HIS A 103 6.19 12.92 10.12
CA HIS A 103 6.16 13.95 9.08
C HIS A 103 7.48 14.72 8.92
N SER A 104 8.46 14.50 9.81
CA SER A 104 9.82 15.01 9.65
C SER A 104 10.71 14.08 8.81
N GLU A 105 10.28 12.84 8.57
CA GLU A 105 10.98 11.87 7.74
C GLU A 105 10.31 11.75 6.37
N ILE A 106 11.12 11.51 5.33
CA ILE A 106 10.61 11.30 3.97
C ILE A 106 10.06 9.88 3.83
N LEU A 107 10.59 8.93 4.60
CA LEU A 107 10.21 7.53 4.52
C LEU A 107 9.18 7.21 5.59
N SER A 108 8.12 6.52 5.21
CA SER A 108 7.10 6.04 6.15
C SER A 108 7.46 4.69 6.78
N GLY A 109 8.61 4.10 6.42
CA GLY A 109 9.15 2.89 7.05
C GLY A 109 8.59 1.56 6.50
N GLY A 110 7.86 1.60 5.38
CA GLY A 110 7.41 0.41 4.68
C GLY A 110 8.43 -0.04 3.65
N PHE A 111 8.48 -1.36 3.43
CA PHE A 111 9.40 -1.99 2.48
C PHE A 111 8.69 -3.08 1.69
N MET A 112 8.78 -3.03 0.36
CA MET A 112 8.21 -4.04 -0.52
C MET A 112 9.16 -4.47 -1.63
N GLU A 113 8.94 -5.69 -2.10
CA GLU A 113 9.62 -6.28 -3.25
C GLU A 113 8.61 -6.52 -4.38
N ILE A 114 9.03 -6.28 -5.62
CA ILE A 114 8.27 -6.70 -6.79
C ILE A 114 9.17 -7.58 -7.66
N ILE A 115 8.77 -8.84 -7.84
CA ILE A 115 9.43 -9.77 -8.74
C ILE A 115 8.81 -9.60 -10.12
N ARG A 116 9.55 -8.99 -11.06
CA ARG A 116 9.05 -8.73 -12.42
C ARG A 116 8.85 -10.04 -13.18
N SER A 117 7.67 -10.19 -13.75
CA SER A 117 7.27 -11.40 -14.49
C SER A 117 8.03 -11.59 -15.81
N ASP A 118 8.47 -10.50 -16.44
CA ASP A 118 9.13 -10.51 -17.76
C ASP A 118 10.63 -10.87 -17.70
N SER A 119 11.29 -10.53 -16.60
CA SER A 119 12.75 -10.47 -16.49
C SER A 119 13.29 -11.18 -15.25
N GLY A 120 12.43 -11.56 -14.29
CA GLY A 120 12.87 -12.12 -13.02
C GLY A 120 13.68 -11.15 -12.15
N VAL A 121 13.70 -9.85 -12.50
CA VAL A 121 14.34 -8.82 -11.69
C VAL A 121 13.49 -8.55 -10.46
N ILE A 122 14.11 -8.53 -9.29
CA ILE A 122 13.52 -8.12 -8.04
C ILE A 122 13.76 -6.63 -7.86
N CYS A 123 12.67 -5.86 -7.80
CA CYS A 123 12.67 -4.43 -7.54
C CYS A 123 12.39 -4.18 -6.05
N TYR A 124 13.21 -3.37 -5.40
CA TYR A 124 13.06 -2.97 -4.01
C TYR A 124 12.47 -1.58 -3.91
N TYR A 125 11.53 -1.40 -2.99
CA TYR A 125 10.83 -0.14 -2.80
C TYR A 125 10.67 0.21 -1.33
N ASP A 126 10.95 1.47 -1.02
CA ASP A 126 10.63 2.08 0.27
C ASP A 126 9.36 2.91 0.14
N SER A 127 8.54 2.92 1.19
CA SER A 127 7.37 3.77 1.23
C SER A 127 7.73 5.22 1.59
N ILE A 128 7.05 6.14 0.92
CA ILE A 128 7.06 7.59 1.16
C ILE A 128 5.69 7.95 1.72
#